data_AF-A0A9E3VZZ8-F1
#
_entry.id   AF-A0A9E3VZZ8-F1
#
_cell.length_a   1.000
_cell.length_b   1.000
_cell.length_c   1.000
_cell.angle_alpha   90.00
_cell.angle_beta   90.00
_cell.angle_gamma   90.00
#
_symmetry.space_group_name_H-M   'P 1'
#
loop_
_entity.id
_entity.type
_entity.pdbx_description
1 polymer ?
#
loop_
_entity_poly.entity_id
_entity_poly.type
_entity_poly.pdbx_seq_one_letter_code
_entity_poly.pdbx_strand_id
1 'polypeptide(L)'
;MYLNNHSYYSLRYGTLPVETLVRQAKEKGIQTLALTDINNSMGMVDFVRECRKQGIRPVAGVEFRNGDQLQYVALAINNTGFRELNEMLTQHNLSEEPYPETAPDFEQVYVIYPAGSRKVGQLRGHEFLGVRLSQLARLLNSDLRFKQEKLVLMQPVTFSDEKSWYVHQNLRAIDHNSLLSKLNPDQFALADEFMQPPLRLKAAFALYPGLLKTTEKLLCDCEIDFDFNTIKNKKHFTGNAIDDRELLHKLAYDGLHYRYGHENASARQRVEDELAIIDKLGFSAYFLITWDVIRYSMSRGFYHVGRGSGANSVVAYCLRITDVDPIELDLYFERFLNPKRSSPPDFDIDYSWKERDEVIDYVFKRYGHKHTALLGTISTFRGKSIYRELGKVHGLPKAEIDELVSNPTRYHSLNKITRHIHELAQQIVDFPNQRSIHAGGILISEEPITNYVALDMPPKGFLTTQWDMYVSEELGYEKLDILSQRGIGHIKEAADIIKENRRITIDVHQVQQFKDDPKVKDQLRRAETNGCFYIESPAMRGLLRKLQCDNYLTLVAASSIIRPGVAKSGMMREYIQRFHYPNSFSYIHPVMKEQLQETY
;
A
#
# COMPACT_ATOMS: atom_id res chain seq x y z
N MET A 1 -19.43 16.18 -20.46
CA MET A 1 -18.90 17.55 -20.23
C MET A 1 -17.70 17.52 -19.30
N TYR A 2 -17.75 16.82 -18.17
CA TYR A 2 -16.63 16.74 -17.21
C TYR A 2 -15.66 15.62 -17.60
N LEU A 3 -14.91 15.86 -18.68
CA LEU A 3 -13.91 14.93 -19.23
C LEU A 3 -12.54 15.03 -18.53
N ASN A 4 -12.29 16.13 -17.81
CA ASN A 4 -10.99 16.43 -17.23
C ASN A 4 -11.20 16.93 -15.80
N ASN A 5 -10.91 16.09 -14.81
CA ASN A 5 -11.10 16.39 -13.40
C ASN A 5 -9.95 15.77 -12.60
N HIS A 6 -9.43 16.54 -11.65
CA HIS A 6 -8.29 16.18 -10.83
C HIS A 6 -8.74 16.04 -9.38
N SER A 7 -8.29 14.96 -8.75
CA SER A 7 -8.32 14.83 -7.30
C SER A 7 -6.99 15.29 -6.71
N TYR A 8 -6.90 15.30 -5.38
CA TYR A 8 -5.64 15.52 -4.65
C TYR A 8 -4.56 14.46 -4.93
N TYR A 9 -4.89 13.40 -5.68
CA TYR A 9 -3.96 12.37 -6.13
C TYR A 9 -3.20 12.83 -7.39
N SER A 10 -3.63 13.90 -8.06
CA SER A 10 -2.73 14.76 -8.81
C SER A 10 -1.80 15.48 -7.84
N LEU A 11 -0.74 14.77 -7.40
CA LEU A 11 0.13 15.18 -6.29
C LEU A 11 0.62 16.61 -6.45
N ARG A 12 0.45 17.40 -5.39
CA ARG A 12 0.83 18.83 -5.34
C ARG A 12 0.23 19.66 -6.49
N TYR A 13 -0.92 19.23 -7.00
CA TYR A 13 -1.67 19.94 -8.04
C TYR A 13 -3.15 20.01 -7.66
N GLY A 14 -3.88 18.89 -7.66
CA GLY A 14 -5.30 18.90 -7.30
C GLY A 14 -5.52 19.18 -5.82
N THR A 15 -6.66 19.77 -5.47
CA THR A 15 -7.01 20.08 -4.06
C THR A 15 -8.29 19.40 -3.59
N LEU A 16 -8.87 18.54 -4.43
CA LEU A 16 -10.15 17.90 -4.18
C LEU A 16 -9.94 16.47 -3.71
N PRO A 17 -10.33 16.11 -2.46
CA PRO A 17 -10.55 14.71 -2.13
C PRO A 17 -11.54 14.08 -3.10
N VAL A 18 -11.36 12.79 -3.39
CA VAL A 18 -12.23 12.03 -4.30
C VAL A 18 -13.69 12.17 -3.90
N GLU A 19 -13.99 12.07 -2.61
CA GLU A 19 -15.35 12.17 -2.07
C GLU A 19 -15.95 13.55 -2.27
N THR A 20 -15.13 14.60 -2.17
CA THR A 20 -15.59 15.97 -2.41
C THR A 20 -15.85 16.20 -3.89
N LEU A 21 -15.00 15.68 -4.78
CA LEU A 21 -15.18 15.77 -6.22
C LEU A 21 -16.48 15.09 -6.67
N VAL A 22 -16.71 13.84 -6.24
CA VAL A 22 -17.93 13.08 -6.59
C VAL A 22 -19.18 13.71 -5.98
N ARG A 23 -19.11 14.18 -4.72
CA ARG A 23 -20.23 14.89 -4.06
C ARG A 23 -20.62 16.16 -4.79
N GLN A 24 -19.65 17.00 -5.17
CA GLN A 24 -19.93 18.22 -5.94
C GLN A 24 -20.59 17.91 -7.28
N ALA A 25 -20.21 16.80 -7.91
CA ALA A 25 -20.85 16.35 -9.14
C ALA A 25 -22.31 15.97 -8.92
N LYS A 26 -22.59 15.19 -7.86
CA LYS A 26 -23.94 14.80 -7.48
C LYS A 26 -24.83 16.00 -7.20
N GLU A 27 -24.35 16.95 -6.40
CA GLU A 27 -25.08 18.19 -6.05
C GLU A 27 -25.47 19.02 -7.28
N LYS A 28 -24.71 18.91 -8.39
CA LYS A 28 -24.97 19.60 -9.66
C LYS A 28 -25.75 18.76 -10.68
N GLY A 29 -26.23 17.58 -10.30
CA GLY A 29 -27.02 16.70 -11.17
C GLY A 29 -26.20 16.00 -12.26
N ILE A 30 -24.90 15.85 -12.05
CA ILE A 30 -24.00 15.18 -13.01
C ILE A 30 -24.11 13.67 -12.82
N GLN A 31 -24.34 12.95 -13.92
CA GLN A 31 -24.55 11.49 -13.93
C GLN A 31 -23.33 10.69 -14.38
N THR A 32 -22.37 11.32 -15.06
CA THR A 32 -21.13 10.70 -15.52
C THR A 32 -19.97 11.65 -15.29
N LEU A 33 -18.89 11.14 -14.70
CA LEU A 33 -17.73 11.92 -14.29
C LEU A 33 -16.46 11.15 -14.64
N ALA A 34 -15.49 11.81 -15.27
CA ALA A 34 -14.17 11.25 -15.51
C ALA A 34 -13.20 11.66 -14.41
N LEU A 35 -12.35 10.77 -13.93
CA LEU A 35 -11.16 11.14 -13.16
C LEU A 35 -9.95 11.05 -14.09
N THR A 36 -9.17 12.11 -14.16
CA THR A 36 -8.00 12.24 -15.05
C THR A 36 -6.85 12.84 -14.27
N ASP A 37 -6.44 12.14 -13.21
CA ASP A 37 -5.30 12.57 -12.41
C ASP A 37 -4.02 12.64 -13.27
N ILE A 38 -3.13 13.57 -12.91
CA ILE A 38 -1.96 13.91 -13.73
C ILE A 38 -0.89 12.81 -13.57
N ASN A 39 -0.52 12.17 -14.68
CA ASN A 39 0.56 11.18 -14.76
C ASN A 39 0.47 10.03 -13.73
N ASN A 40 -0.73 9.69 -13.26
CA ASN A 40 -0.94 8.59 -12.32
C ASN A 40 -2.39 8.10 -12.35
N SER A 41 -2.63 6.94 -11.74
CA SER A 41 -3.96 6.33 -11.68
C SER A 41 -4.36 5.91 -10.25
N MET A 42 -3.66 6.39 -9.21
CA MET A 42 -3.80 5.84 -7.85
C MET A 42 -5.17 6.10 -7.22
N GLY A 43 -5.82 7.21 -7.58
CA GLY A 43 -7.14 7.57 -7.06
C GLY A 43 -8.31 6.84 -7.72
N MET A 44 -8.07 6.03 -8.76
CA MET A 44 -9.14 5.51 -9.60
C MET A 44 -10.06 4.53 -8.86
N VAL A 45 -9.50 3.70 -7.99
CA VAL A 45 -10.28 2.67 -7.27
C VAL A 45 -11.22 3.32 -6.24
N ASP A 46 -10.71 4.28 -5.46
CA ASP A 46 -11.52 5.07 -4.52
C ASP A 46 -12.62 5.83 -5.27
N PHE A 47 -12.27 6.39 -6.43
CA PHE A 47 -13.20 7.13 -7.28
C PHE A 47 -14.35 6.27 -7.80
N VAL A 48 -14.06 5.09 -8.35
CA VAL A 48 -15.10 4.15 -8.82
C VAL A 48 -16.03 3.77 -7.67
N ARG A 49 -15.48 3.53 -6.47
CA ARG A 49 -16.28 3.15 -5.30
C ARG A 49 -17.21 4.27 -4.85
N GLU A 50 -16.70 5.49 -4.72
CA GLU A 50 -17.54 6.62 -4.31
C GLU A 50 -18.56 6.98 -5.40
N CYS A 51 -18.20 6.88 -6.68
CA CYS A 51 -19.15 7.02 -7.79
C CYS A 51 -20.30 6.01 -7.70
N ARG A 52 -20.00 4.72 -7.46
CA ARG A 52 -21.02 3.68 -7.26
C ARG A 52 -21.95 4.02 -6.10
N LYS A 53 -21.40 4.43 -4.96
CA LYS A 53 -22.17 4.82 -3.77
C LYS A 53 -23.11 5.99 -4.04
N GLN A 54 -22.70 6.95 -4.88
CA GLN A 54 -23.49 8.14 -5.22
C GLN A 54 -24.38 7.97 -6.46
N GLY A 55 -24.31 6.81 -7.14
CA GLY A 55 -25.02 6.55 -8.39
C GLY A 55 -24.56 7.45 -9.54
N ILE A 56 -23.25 7.66 -9.66
CA ILE A 56 -22.59 8.35 -10.77
C ILE A 56 -21.81 7.30 -11.57
N ARG A 57 -21.92 7.33 -12.91
CA ARG A 57 -21.12 6.47 -13.79
C ARG A 57 -19.66 6.95 -13.82
N PRO A 58 -18.69 6.14 -13.36
CA PRO A 58 -17.28 6.52 -13.36
C PRO A 58 -16.65 6.29 -14.74
N VAL A 59 -15.80 7.23 -15.17
CA VAL A 59 -14.95 7.09 -16.35
C VAL A 59 -13.50 7.21 -15.90
N ALA A 60 -12.67 6.25 -16.29
CA ALA A 60 -11.24 6.35 -16.07
C ALA A 60 -10.57 7.16 -17.16
N GLY A 61 -9.57 7.94 -16.76
CA GLY A 61 -8.66 8.58 -17.67
C GLY A 61 -7.41 9.05 -16.97
N VAL A 62 -6.54 9.69 -17.74
CA VAL A 62 -5.25 10.22 -17.28
C VAL A 62 -4.98 11.51 -18.03
N GLU A 63 -4.48 12.51 -17.31
CA GLU A 63 -3.90 13.68 -17.94
C GLU A 63 -2.38 13.53 -18.07
N PHE A 64 -1.89 13.45 -19.31
CA PHE A 64 -0.47 13.27 -19.59
C PHE A 64 0.23 14.62 -19.72
N ARG A 65 1.25 14.83 -18.90
CA ARG A 65 2.06 16.06 -18.87
C ARG A 65 3.55 15.77 -18.87
N ASN A 66 4.30 16.61 -19.58
CA ASN A 66 5.75 16.72 -19.43
C ASN A 66 6.06 17.98 -18.63
N GLY A 67 6.42 17.84 -17.35
CA GLY A 67 6.46 18.96 -16.42
C GLY A 67 5.07 19.60 -16.29
N ASP A 68 4.97 20.91 -16.48
CA ASP A 68 3.69 21.64 -16.47
C ASP A 68 2.96 21.60 -17.83
N GLN A 69 3.60 21.09 -18.89
CA GLN A 69 3.02 21.11 -20.23
C GLN A 69 2.07 19.92 -20.47
N LEU A 70 0.79 20.23 -20.64
CA LEU A 70 -0.23 19.28 -21.09
C LEU A 70 0.04 18.78 -22.51
N GLN A 71 0.21 17.47 -22.65
CA GLN A 71 0.30 16.80 -23.95
C GLN A 71 -1.11 16.43 -24.44
N TYR A 72 -1.83 15.64 -23.67
CA TYR A 72 -3.21 15.24 -23.94
C TYR A 72 -3.89 14.67 -22.69
N VAL A 73 -5.21 14.63 -22.72
CA VAL A 73 -6.06 13.88 -21.79
C VAL A 73 -6.54 12.63 -22.49
N ALA A 74 -6.45 11.48 -21.85
CA ALA A 74 -6.89 10.20 -22.39
C ALA A 74 -8.00 9.60 -21.53
N LEU A 75 -9.04 9.06 -22.15
CA LEU A 75 -10.21 8.46 -21.50
C LEU A 75 -10.35 7.01 -21.93
N ALA A 76 -10.37 6.11 -20.96
CA ALA A 76 -10.62 4.69 -21.18
C ALA A 76 -12.08 4.45 -21.56
N ILE A 77 -12.31 3.75 -22.66
CA ILE A 77 -13.65 3.30 -23.09
C ILE A 77 -14.16 2.23 -22.11
N ASN A 78 -13.27 1.36 -21.64
CA ASN A 78 -13.57 0.28 -20.71
C ASN A 78 -12.31 -0.12 -19.91
N ASN A 79 -12.42 -1.17 -19.08
CA ASN A 79 -11.30 -1.71 -18.31
C ASN A 79 -10.05 -2.06 -19.15
N THR A 80 -10.21 -2.50 -20.40
CA THR A 80 -9.08 -2.77 -21.31
C THR A 80 -8.35 -1.48 -21.67
N GLY A 81 -9.10 -0.42 -21.98
CA GLY A 81 -8.53 0.90 -22.20
C GLY A 81 -7.81 1.44 -20.97
N PHE A 82 -8.35 1.19 -19.77
CA PHE A 82 -7.68 1.59 -18.53
C PHE A 82 -6.35 0.84 -18.32
N ARG A 83 -6.30 -0.44 -18.67
CA ARG A 83 -5.04 -1.21 -18.71
C ARG A 83 -4.03 -0.60 -19.67
N GLU A 84 -4.44 -0.23 -20.89
CA GLU A 84 -3.55 0.43 -21.87
C GLU A 84 -2.94 1.73 -21.32
N LEU A 85 -3.76 2.54 -20.63
CA LEU A 85 -3.28 3.76 -19.96
C LEU A 85 -2.27 3.45 -18.85
N ASN A 86 -2.54 2.44 -18.02
CA ASN A 86 -1.65 2.05 -16.93
C ASN A 86 -0.33 1.44 -17.45
N GLU A 87 -0.36 0.69 -18.55
CA GLU A 87 0.83 0.18 -19.21
C GLU A 87 1.70 1.30 -19.76
N MET A 88 1.10 2.31 -20.39
CA MET A 88 1.82 3.50 -20.86
C MET A 88 2.45 4.29 -19.69
N LEU A 89 1.68 4.56 -18.62
CA LEU A 89 2.19 5.20 -17.41
C LEU A 89 3.36 4.42 -16.81
N THR A 90 3.22 3.10 -16.72
CA THR A 90 4.25 2.21 -16.18
C THR A 90 5.52 2.25 -17.05
N GLN A 91 5.38 2.22 -18.37
CA GLN A 91 6.51 2.32 -19.29
C GLN A 91 7.23 3.68 -19.15
N HIS A 92 6.50 4.78 -19.01
CA HIS A 92 7.08 6.08 -18.72
C HIS A 92 7.84 6.09 -17.39
N ASN A 93 7.22 5.60 -16.32
CA ASN A 93 7.87 5.54 -15.00
C ASN A 93 9.10 4.64 -14.95
N LEU A 94 9.18 3.65 -15.86
CA LEU A 94 10.32 2.75 -16.01
C LEU A 94 11.48 3.37 -16.81
N SER A 95 11.16 4.08 -17.88
CA SER A 95 12.13 4.60 -18.85
C SER A 95 12.57 6.04 -18.57
N GLU A 96 11.76 6.79 -17.82
CA GLU A 96 11.86 8.24 -17.63
C GLU A 96 11.82 9.05 -18.94
N GLU A 97 11.41 8.43 -20.05
CA GLU A 97 11.26 9.10 -21.34
C GLU A 97 10.05 10.02 -21.35
N PRO A 98 10.12 11.25 -21.89
CA PRO A 98 8.98 12.15 -21.93
C PRO A 98 7.81 11.54 -22.71
N TYR A 99 6.58 11.87 -22.30
CA TYR A 99 5.40 11.47 -23.07
C TYR A 99 5.45 12.09 -24.47
N PRO A 100 5.14 11.31 -25.54
CA PRO A 100 5.19 11.83 -26.89
C PRO A 100 4.11 12.90 -27.10
N GLU A 101 4.36 13.91 -27.94
CA GLU A 101 3.34 14.94 -28.27
C GLU A 101 2.14 14.36 -29.03
N THR A 102 2.36 13.26 -29.77
CA THR A 102 1.30 12.46 -30.39
C THR A 102 1.12 11.19 -29.59
N ALA A 103 -0.09 10.96 -29.09
CA ALA A 103 -0.41 9.78 -28.32
C ALA A 103 -0.16 8.49 -29.12
N PRO A 104 0.21 7.40 -28.43
CA PRO A 104 0.24 6.06 -29.01
C PRO A 104 -1.09 5.69 -29.67
N ASP A 105 -1.06 4.70 -30.56
CA ASP A 105 -2.28 4.16 -31.15
C ASP A 105 -2.98 3.22 -30.16
N PHE A 106 -3.81 3.82 -29.31
CA PHE A 106 -4.65 3.09 -28.38
C PHE A 106 -5.83 2.45 -29.09
N GLU A 107 -6.23 1.27 -28.62
CA GLU A 107 -7.38 0.54 -29.19
C GLU A 107 -8.67 0.92 -28.46
N GLN A 108 -8.62 1.06 -27.14
CA GLN A 108 -9.80 1.24 -26.27
C GLN A 108 -9.78 2.58 -25.52
N VAL A 109 -9.19 3.63 -26.11
CA VAL A 109 -9.01 4.93 -25.47
C VAL A 109 -9.35 6.08 -26.42
N TYR A 110 -10.06 7.08 -25.91
CA TYR A 110 -10.20 8.37 -26.58
C TYR A 110 -9.11 9.34 -26.14
N VAL A 111 -8.54 10.11 -27.07
CA VAL A 111 -7.48 11.08 -26.79
C VAL A 111 -7.95 12.49 -27.13
N ILE A 112 -7.71 13.42 -26.21
CA ILE A 112 -8.15 14.81 -26.30
C ILE A 112 -6.91 15.70 -26.16
N TYR A 113 -6.54 16.37 -27.25
CA TYR A 113 -5.41 17.31 -27.26
C TYR A 113 -5.88 18.73 -26.94
N PRO A 114 -5.02 19.59 -26.37
CA PRO A 114 -5.33 21.01 -26.19
C PRO A 114 -5.69 21.69 -27.52
N ALA A 115 -6.74 22.52 -27.54
CA ALA A 115 -7.10 23.27 -28.74
C ALA A 115 -5.91 24.07 -29.31
N GLY A 116 -5.64 23.88 -30.61
CA GLY A 116 -4.56 24.56 -31.33
C GLY A 116 -3.21 23.82 -31.32
N SER A 117 -3.07 22.73 -30.57
CA SER A 117 -1.84 21.90 -30.57
C SER A 117 -1.68 21.09 -31.87
N ARG A 118 -2.79 20.69 -32.51
CA ARG A 118 -2.79 19.85 -33.72
C ARG A 118 -3.85 20.28 -34.73
N LYS A 119 -3.64 19.97 -36.00
CA LYS A 119 -4.64 20.20 -37.06
C LYS A 119 -5.63 19.05 -37.12
N VAL A 120 -6.90 19.33 -37.40
CA VAL A 120 -7.97 18.33 -37.46
C VAL A 120 -7.66 17.18 -38.44
N GLY A 121 -7.04 17.49 -39.58
CA GLY A 121 -6.68 16.46 -40.58
C GLY A 121 -5.58 15.47 -40.13
N GLN A 122 -4.92 15.72 -39.00
CA GLN A 122 -3.92 14.83 -38.40
C GLN A 122 -4.53 13.90 -37.34
N LEU A 123 -5.78 14.13 -36.94
CA LEU A 123 -6.44 13.36 -35.87
C LEU A 123 -6.99 12.04 -36.39
N ARG A 124 -6.67 10.95 -35.70
CA ARG A 124 -7.27 9.62 -35.91
C ARG A 124 -8.73 9.60 -35.45
N GLY A 125 -9.44 8.49 -35.71
CA GLY A 125 -10.87 8.35 -35.38
C GLY A 125 -11.21 8.66 -33.92
N HIS A 126 -10.40 8.15 -32.99
CA HIS A 126 -10.54 8.29 -31.54
C HIS A 126 -9.87 9.56 -30.95
N GLU A 127 -9.33 10.45 -31.80
CA GLU A 127 -8.64 11.68 -31.37
C GLU A 127 -9.49 12.94 -31.60
N PHE A 128 -9.44 13.87 -30.63
CA PHE A 128 -10.24 15.10 -30.57
C PHE A 128 -9.43 16.30 -30.05
N LEU A 129 -9.96 17.51 -30.23
CA LEU A 129 -9.44 18.74 -29.64
C LEU A 129 -10.36 19.24 -28.52
N GLY A 130 -9.79 19.49 -27.34
CA GLY A 130 -10.48 20.01 -26.17
C GLY A 130 -10.54 21.54 -26.16
N VAL A 131 -11.76 22.08 -26.14
CA VAL A 131 -12.03 23.54 -26.09
C VAL A 131 -12.51 23.92 -24.69
N ARG A 132 -11.78 24.85 -24.04
CA ARG A 132 -12.16 25.44 -22.74
C ARG A 132 -13.20 26.55 -22.92
N LEU A 133 -13.94 26.85 -21.85
CA LEU A 133 -14.87 27.99 -21.83
C LEU A 133 -14.18 29.31 -22.20
N SER A 134 -12.98 29.55 -21.66
CA SER A 134 -12.15 30.73 -21.93
C SER A 134 -11.66 30.84 -23.39
N GLN A 135 -11.74 29.76 -24.17
CA GLN A 135 -11.29 29.72 -25.56
C GLN A 135 -12.42 29.93 -26.58
N LEU A 136 -13.68 30.04 -26.13
CA LEU A 136 -14.84 30.20 -27.03
C LEU A 136 -14.74 31.41 -27.96
N ALA A 137 -14.21 32.54 -27.48
CA ALA A 137 -14.01 33.73 -28.30
C ALA A 137 -13.01 33.50 -29.44
N ARG A 138 -11.97 32.68 -29.21
CA ARG A 138 -11.00 32.30 -30.24
C ARG A 138 -11.59 31.31 -31.24
N LEU A 139 -12.46 30.41 -30.78
CA LEU A 139 -13.15 29.44 -31.64
C LEU A 139 -14.05 30.13 -32.68
N LEU A 140 -14.72 31.22 -32.32
CA LEU A 140 -15.57 31.99 -33.23
C LEU A 140 -14.82 32.46 -34.50
N ASN A 141 -13.54 32.77 -34.37
CA ASN A 141 -12.68 33.28 -35.45
C ASN A 141 -11.81 32.19 -36.10
N SER A 142 -12.08 30.91 -35.82
CA SER A 142 -11.29 29.78 -36.29
C SER A 142 -12.11 28.86 -37.20
N ASP A 143 -11.47 28.26 -38.21
CA ASP A 143 -12.09 27.24 -39.06
C ASP A 143 -12.52 25.98 -38.28
N LEU A 144 -11.97 25.79 -37.07
CA LEU A 144 -12.37 24.72 -36.15
C LEU A 144 -13.87 24.77 -35.82
N ARG A 145 -14.52 25.95 -35.87
CA ARG A 145 -15.96 26.08 -35.60
C ARG A 145 -16.84 25.23 -36.51
N PHE A 146 -16.33 24.86 -37.69
CA PHE A 146 -17.02 24.02 -38.67
C PHE A 146 -16.69 22.52 -38.54
N LYS A 147 -15.75 22.15 -37.66
CA LYS A 147 -15.29 20.77 -37.42
C LYS A 147 -15.72 20.24 -36.07
N GLN A 148 -16.96 20.53 -35.67
CA GLN A 148 -17.49 20.28 -34.33
C GLN A 148 -17.47 18.79 -33.93
N GLU A 149 -17.50 17.88 -34.89
CA GLU A 149 -17.37 16.43 -34.72
C GLU A 149 -16.00 15.98 -34.20
N LYS A 150 -14.99 16.86 -34.30
CA LYS A 150 -13.63 16.65 -33.77
C LYS A 150 -13.30 17.54 -32.58
N LEU A 151 -14.29 18.27 -32.07
CA LEU A 151 -14.15 19.13 -30.90
C LEU A 151 -14.93 18.56 -29.72
N VAL A 152 -14.37 18.72 -28.53
CA VAL A 152 -15.04 18.39 -27.27
C VAL A 152 -14.90 19.52 -26.27
N LEU A 153 -15.87 19.65 -25.37
CA LEU A 153 -15.82 20.59 -24.26
C LEU A 153 -14.85 20.01 -23.22
N MET A 154 -13.82 20.77 -22.90
CA MET A 154 -12.84 20.41 -21.88
C MET A 154 -12.78 21.55 -20.86
N GLN A 155 -13.54 21.43 -19.78
CA GLN A 155 -13.46 22.34 -18.64
C GLN A 155 -12.81 21.58 -17.48
N PRO A 156 -11.54 21.86 -17.15
CA PRO A 156 -10.87 21.21 -16.03
C PRO A 156 -11.56 21.50 -14.70
N VAL A 157 -11.51 20.54 -13.79
CA VAL A 157 -11.89 20.71 -12.38
C VAL A 157 -10.71 20.32 -11.52
N THR A 158 -10.07 21.30 -10.89
CA THR A 158 -8.85 21.14 -10.09
C THR A 158 -9.10 21.47 -8.61
N PHE A 159 -10.01 22.41 -8.34
CA PHE A 159 -10.32 22.92 -7.02
C PHE A 159 -11.80 23.34 -6.88
N SER A 160 -12.26 23.54 -5.64
CA SER A 160 -13.67 23.88 -5.35
C SER A 160 -14.00 25.36 -5.59
N ASP A 161 -13.07 26.24 -5.23
CA ASP A 161 -13.29 27.67 -5.10
C ASP A 161 -11.96 28.45 -5.13
N GLU A 162 -12.06 29.78 -5.02
CA GLU A 162 -10.91 30.69 -5.03
C GLU A 162 -9.92 30.45 -3.87
N LYS A 163 -10.42 30.04 -2.69
CA LYS A 163 -9.55 29.71 -1.55
C LYS A 163 -8.71 28.47 -1.87
N SER A 164 -9.35 27.46 -2.44
CA SER A 164 -8.72 26.21 -2.87
C SER A 164 -7.78 26.45 -4.07
N TRP A 165 -8.07 27.40 -4.95
CA TRP A 165 -7.13 27.83 -5.99
C TRP A 165 -5.85 28.42 -5.40
N TYR A 166 -5.96 29.22 -4.34
CA TYR A 166 -4.78 29.74 -3.65
C TYR A 166 -3.98 28.63 -2.95
N VAL A 167 -4.66 27.61 -2.38
CA VAL A 167 -4.00 26.40 -1.86
C VAL A 167 -3.24 25.68 -2.99
N HIS A 168 -3.87 25.52 -4.15
CA HIS A 168 -3.24 24.95 -5.35
C HIS A 168 -1.93 25.69 -5.72
N GLN A 169 -1.93 27.02 -5.74
CA GLN A 169 -0.72 27.79 -6.04
C GLN A 169 0.41 27.52 -5.02
N ASN A 170 0.07 27.37 -3.74
CA ASN A 170 1.06 26.99 -2.73
C ASN A 170 1.62 25.58 -2.96
N LEU A 171 0.76 24.61 -3.33
CA LEU A 171 1.21 23.27 -3.69
C LEU A 171 2.14 23.28 -4.91
N ARG A 172 1.84 24.08 -5.94
CA ARG A 172 2.75 24.26 -7.09
C ARG A 172 4.09 24.87 -6.68
N ALA A 173 4.10 25.84 -5.77
CA ALA A 173 5.34 26.42 -5.25
C ALA A 173 6.18 25.40 -4.46
N ILE A 174 5.53 24.51 -3.69
CA ILE A 174 6.20 23.38 -3.02
C ILE A 174 6.82 22.44 -4.07
N ASP A 175 6.07 22.10 -5.12
CA ASP A 175 6.52 21.18 -6.17
C ASP A 175 7.72 21.71 -6.96
N HIS A 176 7.66 23.00 -7.35
CA HIS A 176 8.74 23.70 -8.03
C HIS A 176 9.90 24.11 -7.12
N ASN A 177 9.80 23.83 -5.82
CA ASN A 177 10.76 24.27 -4.79
C ASN A 177 11.08 25.78 -4.94
N SER A 178 10.04 26.59 -5.13
CA SER A 178 10.14 28.01 -5.45
C SER A 178 9.35 28.87 -4.45
N LEU A 179 9.62 30.17 -4.45
CA LEU A 179 8.74 31.12 -3.76
C LEU A 179 7.41 31.23 -4.51
N LEU A 180 6.32 31.45 -3.78
CA LEU A 180 5.00 31.69 -4.38
C LEU A 180 5.02 32.85 -5.38
N SER A 181 5.77 33.92 -5.06
CA SER A 181 5.91 35.11 -5.89
C SER A 181 6.75 34.90 -7.17
N LYS A 182 7.39 33.74 -7.31
CA LYS A 182 8.23 33.39 -8.48
C LYS A 182 7.57 32.34 -9.38
N LEU A 183 6.35 31.91 -9.08
CA LEU A 183 5.61 31.01 -9.97
C LEU A 183 5.19 31.74 -11.25
N ASN A 184 5.47 31.12 -12.38
CA ASN A 184 4.99 31.59 -13.67
C ASN A 184 3.53 31.15 -13.90
N PRO A 185 2.72 31.93 -14.65
CA PRO A 185 1.30 31.62 -14.87
C PRO A 185 1.02 30.27 -15.55
N ASP A 186 1.98 29.69 -16.25
CA ASP A 186 1.91 28.37 -16.90
C ASP A 186 2.16 27.20 -15.93
N GLN A 187 2.68 27.48 -14.73
CA GLN A 187 3.01 26.46 -13.72
C GLN A 187 1.84 26.09 -12.79
N PHE A 188 0.71 26.80 -12.92
CA PHE A 188 -0.49 26.58 -12.11
C PHE A 188 -1.77 26.69 -12.94
N ALA A 189 -2.83 26.06 -12.44
CA ALA A 189 -4.16 26.05 -13.04
C ALA A 189 -4.77 27.44 -13.14
N LEU A 190 -5.57 27.67 -14.19
CA LEU A 190 -6.36 28.90 -14.32
C LEU A 190 -7.42 28.97 -13.21
N ALA A 191 -7.76 30.18 -12.76
CA ALA A 191 -8.72 30.40 -11.67
C ALA A 191 -10.16 29.89 -11.97
N ASP A 192 -10.47 29.56 -13.23
CA ASP A 192 -11.77 29.03 -13.64
C ASP A 192 -11.85 27.50 -13.67
N GLU A 193 -10.80 26.78 -13.27
CA GLU A 193 -10.76 25.31 -13.19
C GLU A 193 -11.52 24.73 -11.98
N PHE A 194 -12.78 25.14 -11.83
CA PHE A 194 -13.74 24.62 -10.86
C PHE A 194 -14.99 24.09 -11.55
N MET A 195 -15.75 23.24 -10.84
CA MET A 195 -16.91 22.55 -11.41
C MET A 195 -18.07 23.51 -11.73
N GLN A 196 -18.15 23.95 -12.99
CA GLN A 196 -19.26 24.75 -13.50
C GLN A 196 -20.56 23.94 -13.55
N PRO A 197 -21.74 24.51 -13.32
CA PRO A 197 -23.02 23.81 -13.51
C PRO A 197 -23.24 23.38 -14.97
N PRO A 198 -23.82 22.18 -15.22
CA PRO A 198 -24.08 21.69 -16.58
C PRO A 198 -24.86 22.67 -17.46
N LEU A 199 -25.87 23.33 -16.90
CA LEU A 199 -26.70 24.30 -17.62
C LEU A 199 -25.89 25.51 -18.11
N ARG A 200 -24.94 26.00 -17.30
CA ARG A 200 -24.07 27.13 -17.68
C ARG A 200 -23.17 26.74 -18.84
N LEU A 201 -22.56 25.55 -18.79
CA LEU A 201 -21.72 25.05 -19.87
C LEU A 201 -22.52 24.84 -21.16
N LYS A 202 -23.70 24.23 -21.08
CA LYS A 202 -24.60 24.05 -22.24
C LYS A 202 -25.01 25.39 -22.86
N ALA A 203 -25.36 26.39 -22.04
CA ALA A 203 -25.70 27.72 -22.52
C ALA A 203 -24.51 28.42 -23.19
N ALA A 204 -23.31 28.35 -22.60
CA ALA A 204 -22.12 28.96 -23.18
C ALA A 204 -21.71 28.35 -24.52
N PHE A 205 -21.91 27.04 -24.70
CA PHE A 205 -21.61 26.30 -25.92
C PHE A 205 -22.83 26.14 -26.86
N ALA A 206 -23.90 26.91 -26.66
CA ALA A 206 -25.14 26.77 -27.43
C ALA A 206 -24.96 26.95 -28.96
N LEU A 207 -23.97 27.74 -29.39
CA LEU A 207 -23.62 27.92 -30.81
C LEU A 207 -22.88 26.71 -31.41
N TYR A 208 -22.46 25.74 -30.59
CA TYR A 208 -21.67 24.57 -30.98
C TYR A 208 -22.33 23.25 -30.55
N PRO A 209 -23.57 22.96 -30.99
CA PRO A 209 -24.30 21.77 -30.54
C PRO A 209 -23.63 20.46 -30.95
N GLY A 210 -22.88 20.43 -32.06
CA GLY A 210 -22.12 19.24 -32.49
C GLY A 210 -20.98 18.90 -31.53
N LEU A 211 -20.31 19.91 -30.98
CA LEU A 211 -19.24 19.76 -29.99
C LEU A 211 -19.80 19.19 -28.69
N LEU A 212 -20.95 19.72 -28.23
CA LEU A 212 -21.63 19.19 -27.04
C LEU A 212 -22.09 17.74 -27.24
N LYS A 213 -22.67 17.41 -28.40
CA LYS A 213 -23.09 16.05 -28.74
C LYS A 213 -21.90 15.08 -28.77
N THR A 214 -20.77 15.49 -29.36
CA THR A 214 -19.54 14.68 -29.38
C THR A 214 -19.02 14.45 -27.96
N THR A 215 -18.99 15.49 -27.13
CA THR A 215 -18.60 15.41 -25.72
C THR A 215 -19.48 14.45 -24.90
N GLU A 216 -20.80 14.50 -25.11
CA GLU A 216 -21.75 13.60 -24.45
C GLU A 216 -21.59 12.17 -24.95
N LYS A 217 -21.36 11.98 -26.26
CA LYS A 217 -21.09 10.66 -26.86
C LYS A 217 -19.86 10.00 -26.24
N LEU A 218 -18.73 10.70 -26.16
CA LEU A 218 -17.50 10.15 -25.57
C LEU A 218 -17.73 9.64 -24.14
N LEU A 219 -18.42 10.41 -23.30
CA LEU A 219 -18.76 9.96 -21.95
C LEU A 219 -19.76 8.80 -21.91
N CYS A 220 -20.66 8.72 -22.89
CA CYS A 220 -21.61 7.61 -22.98
C CYS A 220 -20.96 6.31 -23.42
N ASP A 221 -19.92 6.40 -24.23
CA ASP A 221 -19.14 5.25 -24.71
C ASP A 221 -18.16 4.74 -23.63
N CYS A 222 -17.85 5.55 -22.61
CA CYS A 222 -16.90 5.23 -21.55
C CYS A 222 -17.59 4.78 -20.24
N GLU A 223 -17.13 3.65 -19.70
CA GLU A 223 -17.46 3.21 -18.34
C GLU A 223 -16.39 2.25 -17.83
N ILE A 224 -16.02 2.38 -16.55
CA ILE A 224 -15.18 1.38 -15.89
C ILE A 224 -15.82 0.88 -14.62
N ASP A 225 -15.40 -0.30 -14.20
CA ASP A 225 -15.88 -0.93 -12.99
C ASP A 225 -14.79 -1.84 -12.41
N PHE A 226 -14.76 -2.03 -11.09
CA PHE A 226 -13.89 -3.02 -10.46
C PHE A 226 -14.70 -4.04 -9.66
N ASP A 227 -14.23 -5.29 -9.69
CA ASP A 227 -14.71 -6.35 -8.82
C ASP A 227 -13.98 -6.29 -7.48
N PHE A 228 -14.71 -6.00 -6.40
CA PHE A 228 -14.20 -5.91 -5.03
C PHE A 228 -14.48 -7.18 -4.21
N ASN A 229 -15.07 -8.21 -4.81
CA ASN A 229 -15.53 -9.40 -4.09
C ASN A 229 -14.63 -10.62 -4.29
N THR A 230 -13.86 -10.65 -5.38
CA THR A 230 -12.96 -11.79 -5.67
C THR A 230 -11.52 -11.48 -5.31
N ILE A 231 -10.81 -12.51 -4.84
CA ILE A 231 -9.37 -12.46 -4.56
C ILE A 231 -8.60 -12.31 -5.88
N LYS A 232 -7.64 -11.38 -5.91
CA LYS A 232 -6.82 -11.06 -7.10
C LYS A 232 -5.49 -11.80 -7.14
N ASN A 233 -5.13 -12.46 -6.05
CA ASN A 233 -3.91 -13.23 -5.93
C ASN A 233 -3.88 -14.41 -6.90
N LYS A 234 -2.66 -14.85 -7.19
CA LYS A 234 -2.42 -16.02 -8.01
C LYS A 234 -3.17 -17.24 -7.45
N LYS A 235 -4.02 -17.85 -8.28
CA LYS A 235 -4.97 -18.88 -7.85
C LYS A 235 -4.32 -20.26 -7.71
N HIS A 236 -3.34 -20.55 -8.55
CA HIS A 236 -2.69 -21.86 -8.62
C HIS A 236 -1.17 -21.73 -8.69
N PHE A 237 -0.45 -22.62 -7.99
CA PHE A 237 1.01 -22.70 -8.04
C PHE A 237 1.50 -23.66 -9.14
N THR A 238 0.92 -24.86 -9.22
CA THR A 238 1.25 -25.94 -10.17
C THR A 238 0.44 -25.88 -11.47
N GLY A 239 -0.65 -25.09 -11.49
CA GLY A 239 -1.51 -24.88 -12.66
C GLY A 239 -2.99 -25.20 -12.41
N ASN A 240 -3.30 -26.05 -11.42
CA ASN A 240 -4.67 -26.30 -10.98
C ASN A 240 -4.72 -26.61 -9.47
N ALA A 241 -5.93 -26.53 -8.90
CA ALA A 241 -6.14 -26.72 -7.46
C ALA A 241 -5.86 -28.16 -6.95
N ILE A 242 -6.07 -29.17 -7.80
CA ILE A 242 -5.90 -30.58 -7.40
C ILE A 242 -4.42 -30.88 -7.19
N ASP A 243 -3.58 -30.49 -8.15
CA ASP A 243 -2.14 -30.68 -8.09
C ASP A 243 -1.52 -29.85 -6.95
N ASP A 244 -2.04 -28.65 -6.69
CA ASP A 244 -1.63 -27.84 -5.53
C ASP A 244 -1.95 -28.55 -4.20
N ARG A 245 -3.15 -29.13 -4.07
CA ARG A 245 -3.54 -29.87 -2.87
C ARG A 245 -2.65 -31.09 -2.66
N GLU A 246 -2.40 -31.88 -3.71
CA GLU A 246 -1.56 -33.08 -3.63
C GLU A 246 -0.10 -32.74 -3.29
N LEU A 247 0.45 -31.68 -3.90
CA LEU A 247 1.79 -31.21 -3.59
C LEU A 247 1.89 -30.72 -2.13
N LEU A 248 0.93 -29.92 -1.67
CA LEU A 248 0.92 -29.42 -0.29
C LEU A 248 0.81 -30.56 0.72
N HIS A 249 -0.08 -31.54 0.47
CA HIS A 249 -0.24 -32.71 1.34
C HIS A 249 1.08 -33.49 1.47
N LYS A 250 1.72 -33.79 0.34
CA LYS A 250 3.02 -34.47 0.31
C LYS A 250 4.09 -33.72 1.11
N LEU A 251 4.24 -32.41 0.87
CA LEU A 251 5.23 -31.57 1.55
C LEU A 251 4.98 -31.48 3.05
N ALA A 252 3.72 -31.37 3.47
CA ALA A 252 3.34 -31.35 4.88
C ALA A 252 3.67 -32.68 5.57
N TYR A 253 3.42 -33.82 4.91
CA TYR A 253 3.76 -35.15 5.44
C TYR A 253 5.26 -35.40 5.54
N ASP A 254 6.03 -34.99 4.53
CA ASP A 254 7.49 -35.05 4.58
C ASP A 254 8.03 -34.20 5.75
N GLY A 255 7.44 -33.01 5.95
CA GLY A 255 7.74 -32.14 7.08
C GLY A 255 7.34 -32.71 8.45
N LEU A 256 6.17 -33.35 8.54
CA LEU A 256 5.69 -34.04 9.75
C LEU A 256 6.68 -35.12 10.18
N HIS A 257 7.14 -35.95 9.25
CA HIS A 257 8.14 -36.98 9.53
C HIS A 257 9.47 -36.39 9.99
N TYR A 258 9.91 -35.28 9.39
CA TYR A 258 11.13 -34.59 9.78
C TYR A 258 11.04 -33.97 11.19
N ARG A 259 9.92 -33.32 11.54
CA ARG A 259 9.76 -32.59 12.80
C ARG A 259 9.36 -33.49 13.98
N TYR A 260 8.45 -34.45 13.76
CA TYR A 260 7.83 -35.25 14.82
C TYR A 260 8.10 -36.76 14.73
N GLY A 261 8.72 -37.24 13.64
CA GLY A 261 8.92 -38.66 13.38
C GLY A 261 7.66 -39.37 12.85
N HIS A 262 7.73 -40.70 12.69
CA HIS A 262 6.65 -41.49 12.08
C HIS A 262 5.51 -41.89 13.05
N GLU A 263 5.73 -41.80 14.35
CA GLU A 263 4.84 -42.38 15.36
C GLU A 263 3.93 -41.36 16.08
N ASN A 264 4.08 -40.06 15.80
CA ASN A 264 3.29 -39.03 16.48
C ASN A 264 1.86 -38.92 15.92
N ALA A 265 0.93 -39.67 16.50
CA ALA A 265 -0.47 -39.70 16.08
C ALA A 265 -1.20 -38.36 16.25
N SER A 266 -0.90 -37.61 17.32
CA SER A 266 -1.51 -36.30 17.59
C SER A 266 -1.13 -35.28 16.52
N ALA A 267 0.16 -35.19 16.20
CA ALA A 267 0.65 -34.30 15.15
C ALA A 267 0.09 -34.68 13.76
N ARG A 268 0.00 -35.98 13.45
CA ARG A 268 -0.62 -36.46 12.21
C ARG A 268 -2.07 -36.01 12.08
N GLN A 269 -2.88 -36.17 13.13
CA GLN A 269 -4.27 -35.75 13.11
C GLN A 269 -4.38 -34.25 12.89
N ARG A 270 -3.56 -33.44 13.60
CA ARG A 270 -3.58 -31.98 13.46
C ARG A 270 -3.19 -31.52 12.06
N VAL A 271 -2.19 -32.16 11.43
CA VAL A 271 -1.79 -31.86 10.04
C VAL A 271 -2.94 -32.13 9.07
N GLU A 272 -3.63 -33.27 9.20
CA GLU A 272 -4.77 -33.62 8.34
C GLU A 272 -5.94 -32.64 8.51
N ASP A 273 -6.29 -32.28 9.74
CA ASP A 273 -7.36 -31.33 10.03
C ASP A 273 -7.05 -29.95 9.43
N GLU A 274 -5.81 -29.46 9.56
CA GLU A 274 -5.39 -28.20 8.97
C GLU A 274 -5.40 -28.25 7.43
N LEU A 275 -4.86 -29.32 6.82
CA LEU A 275 -4.87 -29.49 5.36
C LEU A 275 -6.29 -29.50 4.79
N ALA A 276 -7.24 -30.15 5.46
CA ALA A 276 -8.64 -30.16 5.05
C ALA A 276 -9.27 -28.76 5.07
N ILE A 277 -8.93 -27.94 6.07
CA ILE A 277 -9.41 -26.55 6.15
C ILE A 277 -8.75 -25.68 5.07
N ILE A 278 -7.44 -25.83 4.85
CA ILE A 278 -6.70 -25.09 3.83
C ILE A 278 -7.26 -25.36 2.44
N ASP A 279 -7.54 -26.62 2.11
CA ASP A 279 -8.14 -27.02 0.83
C ASP A 279 -9.55 -26.45 0.67
N LYS A 280 -10.40 -26.60 1.70
CA LYS A 280 -11.77 -26.09 1.70
C LYS A 280 -11.85 -24.58 1.47
N LEU A 281 -10.88 -23.82 1.98
CA LEU A 281 -10.81 -22.38 1.82
C LEU A 281 -10.04 -21.93 0.57
N GLY A 282 -9.42 -22.86 -0.17
CA GLY A 282 -8.71 -22.57 -1.40
C GLY A 282 -7.33 -21.93 -1.20
N PHE A 283 -6.70 -22.11 -0.05
CA PHE A 283 -5.42 -21.47 0.29
C PHE A 283 -4.18 -22.33 0.00
N SER A 284 -4.33 -23.46 -0.70
CA SER A 284 -3.20 -24.34 -1.05
C SER A 284 -2.11 -23.60 -1.82
N ALA A 285 -2.48 -22.78 -2.82
CA ALA A 285 -1.54 -21.99 -3.59
C ALA A 285 -0.78 -20.97 -2.73
N TYR A 286 -1.43 -20.34 -1.75
CA TYR A 286 -0.80 -19.38 -0.85
C TYR A 286 0.32 -20.01 0.00
N PHE A 287 0.05 -21.20 0.56
CA PHE A 287 1.06 -21.98 1.28
C PHE A 287 2.21 -22.41 0.36
N LEU A 288 1.91 -22.87 -0.86
CA LEU A 288 2.92 -23.30 -1.82
C LEU A 288 3.79 -22.16 -2.34
N ILE A 289 3.22 -20.98 -2.60
CA ILE A 289 3.96 -19.78 -2.99
C ILE A 289 4.92 -19.38 -1.86
N THR A 290 4.43 -19.38 -0.62
CA THR A 290 5.26 -19.08 0.56
C THR A 290 6.38 -20.12 0.71
N TRP A 291 6.04 -21.41 0.59
CA TRP A 291 7.01 -22.51 0.61
C TRP A 291 8.05 -22.38 -0.49
N ASP A 292 7.68 -21.97 -1.71
CA ASP A 292 8.62 -21.80 -2.82
C ASP A 292 9.68 -20.74 -2.50
N VAL A 293 9.26 -19.63 -1.90
CA VAL A 293 10.17 -18.58 -1.42
C VAL A 293 11.10 -19.12 -0.33
N ILE A 294 10.57 -19.86 0.65
CA ILE A 294 11.37 -20.47 1.71
C ILE A 294 12.35 -21.51 1.16
N ARG A 295 11.92 -22.34 0.22
CA ARG A 295 12.74 -23.34 -0.46
C ARG A 295 13.89 -22.68 -1.22
N TYR A 296 13.63 -21.57 -1.91
CA TYR A 296 14.69 -20.78 -2.55
C TYR A 296 15.67 -20.24 -1.50
N SER A 297 15.18 -19.59 -0.45
CA SER A 297 16.00 -19.04 0.63
C SER A 297 16.92 -20.08 1.27
N MET A 298 16.39 -21.26 1.61
CA MET A 298 17.19 -22.36 2.15
C MET A 298 18.25 -22.85 1.15
N SER A 299 17.93 -22.93 -0.15
CA SER A 299 18.90 -23.34 -1.19
C SER A 299 20.07 -22.37 -1.35
N ARG A 300 19.87 -21.10 -0.95
CA ARG A 300 20.90 -20.05 -0.94
C ARG A 300 21.63 -19.92 0.40
N GLY A 301 21.23 -20.69 1.42
CA GLY A 301 21.76 -20.56 2.78
C GLY A 301 21.32 -19.26 3.47
N PHE A 302 20.13 -18.75 3.14
CA PHE A 302 19.56 -17.58 3.78
C PHE A 302 18.77 -18.01 5.01
N TYR A 303 18.99 -17.32 6.12
CA TYR A 303 18.20 -17.53 7.33
C TYR A 303 16.92 -16.71 7.23
N HIS A 304 15.82 -17.30 7.70
CA HIS A 304 14.50 -16.69 7.74
C HIS A 304 13.78 -17.05 9.03
N VAL A 305 12.80 -16.24 9.41
CA VAL A 305 11.89 -16.54 10.52
C VAL A 305 10.48 -16.10 10.12
N GLY A 306 9.55 -17.04 10.02
CA GLY A 306 8.11 -16.71 9.92
C GLY A 306 7.54 -16.37 11.30
N ARG A 307 6.68 -15.36 11.37
CA ARG A 307 6.06 -14.92 12.64
C ARG A 307 4.57 -14.59 12.48
N GLY A 308 4.02 -13.86 13.44
CA GLY A 308 2.61 -13.49 13.44
C GLY A 308 1.71 -14.69 13.68
N SER A 309 0.51 -14.67 13.08
CA SER A 309 -0.43 -15.78 13.24
C SER A 309 0.02 -17.06 12.55
N GLY A 310 0.94 -16.99 11.57
CA GLY A 310 1.49 -18.15 10.87
C GLY A 310 2.10 -19.21 11.80
N ALA A 311 2.60 -18.78 12.97
CA ALA A 311 3.14 -19.66 13.99
C ALA A 311 2.10 -20.64 14.58
N ASN A 312 0.80 -20.41 14.41
CA ASN A 312 -0.24 -21.31 14.93
C ASN A 312 -0.58 -22.48 13.99
N SER A 313 0.06 -22.58 12.81
CA SER A 313 -0.19 -23.67 11.86
C SER A 313 0.88 -24.74 11.91
N VAL A 314 0.47 -25.99 12.16
CA VAL A 314 1.38 -27.14 12.10
C VAL A 314 1.83 -27.40 10.66
N VAL A 315 0.98 -27.11 9.67
CA VAL A 315 1.35 -27.21 8.25
C VAL A 315 2.47 -26.22 7.93
N ALA A 316 2.37 -24.96 8.38
CA ALA A 316 3.43 -23.97 8.18
C ALA A 316 4.77 -24.38 8.86
N TYR A 317 4.69 -24.97 10.04
CA TYR A 317 5.84 -25.52 10.76
C TYR A 317 6.50 -26.70 10.02
N CYS A 318 5.69 -27.61 9.47
CA CYS A 318 6.14 -28.75 8.66
C CYS A 318 6.80 -28.29 7.35
N LEU A 319 6.26 -27.25 6.71
CA LEU A 319 6.83 -26.62 5.51
C LEU A 319 8.07 -25.77 5.81
N ARG A 320 8.48 -25.63 7.08
CA ARG A 320 9.58 -24.77 7.56
C ARG A 320 9.39 -23.28 7.27
N ILE A 321 8.14 -22.86 7.08
CA ILE A 321 7.79 -21.43 7.02
C ILE A 321 8.01 -20.80 8.40
N THR A 322 7.63 -21.53 9.45
CA THR A 322 7.88 -21.17 10.85
C THR A 322 8.74 -22.23 11.54
N ASP A 323 9.41 -21.82 12.62
CA ASP A 323 10.18 -22.72 13.51
C ASP A 323 9.55 -22.83 14.92
N VAL A 324 8.31 -22.33 15.08
CA VAL A 324 7.54 -22.42 16.32
C VAL A 324 6.64 -23.64 16.26
N ASP A 325 6.78 -24.57 17.22
CA ASP A 325 5.92 -25.75 17.33
C ASP A 325 4.56 -25.35 17.96
N PRO A 326 3.45 -25.38 17.19
CA PRO A 326 2.16 -24.99 17.70
C PRO A 326 1.54 -26.03 18.63
N ILE A 327 1.96 -27.29 18.57
CA ILE A 327 1.45 -28.36 19.44
C ILE A 327 2.13 -28.28 20.80
N GLU A 328 3.44 -28.01 20.84
CA GLU A 328 4.20 -27.79 22.10
C GLU A 328 3.62 -26.62 22.91
N LEU A 329 3.19 -25.56 22.23
CA LEU A 329 2.79 -24.29 22.84
C LEU A 329 1.26 -24.09 22.92
N ASP A 330 0.48 -25.14 22.66
CA ASP A 330 -1.00 -25.10 22.60
C ASP A 330 -1.57 -23.92 21.78
N LEU A 331 -1.01 -23.72 20.58
CA LEU A 331 -1.42 -22.65 19.68
C LEU A 331 -2.59 -23.06 18.79
N TYR A 332 -3.63 -22.23 18.76
CA TYR A 332 -4.87 -22.51 18.03
C TYR A 332 -4.77 -22.12 16.55
N PHE A 333 -4.98 -23.09 15.66
CA PHE A 333 -4.97 -22.88 14.21
C PHE A 333 -6.06 -21.90 13.77
N GLU A 334 -7.21 -21.89 14.44
CA GLU A 334 -8.35 -21.02 14.15
C GLU A 334 -8.02 -19.52 14.35
N ARG A 335 -6.96 -19.22 15.11
CA ARG A 335 -6.42 -17.86 15.23
C ARG A 335 -5.65 -17.44 13.99
N PHE A 336 -5.05 -18.39 13.29
CA PHE A 336 -4.45 -18.19 11.97
C PHE A 336 -5.56 -18.18 10.91
N LEU A 337 -6.22 -19.31 10.71
CA LEU A 337 -7.18 -19.50 9.65
C LEU A 337 -8.55 -19.88 10.23
N ASN A 338 -9.48 -18.94 10.17
CA ASN A 338 -10.85 -19.17 10.61
C ASN A 338 -11.75 -19.35 9.39
N PRO A 339 -12.59 -20.42 9.32
CA PRO A 339 -13.55 -20.59 8.23
C PRO A 339 -14.55 -19.44 8.03
N LYS A 340 -14.73 -18.58 9.04
CA LYS A 340 -15.57 -17.37 8.97
C LYS A 340 -14.83 -16.12 8.46
N ARG A 341 -13.53 -16.21 8.21
CA ARG A 341 -12.69 -15.11 7.70
C ARG A 341 -12.60 -15.22 6.18
N SER A 342 -12.76 -14.09 5.49
CA SER A 342 -12.69 -14.00 4.03
C SER A 342 -11.28 -13.78 3.48
N SER A 343 -10.33 -13.34 4.30
CA SER A 343 -8.93 -13.13 3.92
C SER A 343 -8.00 -14.14 4.58
N PRO A 344 -6.97 -14.61 3.87
CA PRO A 344 -5.94 -15.44 4.45
C PRO A 344 -5.11 -14.61 5.44
N PRO A 345 -4.61 -15.28 6.48
CA PRO A 345 -3.66 -14.70 7.42
C PRO A 345 -2.27 -14.50 6.80
N ASP A 346 -1.53 -13.53 7.32
CA ASP A 346 -0.16 -13.25 6.91
C ASP A 346 0.85 -14.17 7.62
N PHE A 347 1.90 -14.58 6.90
CA PHE A 347 3.01 -15.36 7.42
C PHE A 347 4.16 -14.50 7.95
N ASP A 348 4.25 -13.22 7.58
CA ASP A 348 5.32 -12.29 7.96
C ASP A 348 6.72 -12.94 7.99
N ILE A 349 7.39 -13.03 6.85
CA ILE A 349 8.69 -13.70 6.79
C ILE A 349 9.82 -12.68 6.95
N ASP A 350 10.52 -12.76 8.07
CA ASP A 350 11.71 -11.96 8.33
C ASP A 350 12.96 -12.58 7.69
N TYR A 351 13.71 -11.74 7.00
CA TYR A 351 15.05 -12.02 6.49
C TYR A 351 16.06 -11.05 7.06
N SER A 352 17.34 -11.38 6.97
CA SER A 352 18.38 -10.37 7.16
C SER A 352 18.31 -9.29 6.07
N TRP A 353 18.67 -8.07 6.45
CA TRP A 353 18.64 -6.91 5.55
C TRP A 353 19.57 -7.06 4.33
N LYS A 354 20.62 -7.91 4.42
CA LYS A 354 21.56 -8.17 3.31
C LYS A 354 20.95 -9.06 2.24
N GLU A 355 20.19 -10.09 2.64
CA GLU A 355 19.64 -11.11 1.76
C GLU A 355 18.23 -10.78 1.25
N ARG A 356 17.50 -9.92 1.97
CA ARG A 356 16.10 -9.60 1.68
C ARG A 356 15.83 -9.25 0.21
N ASP A 357 16.63 -8.37 -0.37
CA ASP A 357 16.36 -7.87 -1.72
C ASP A 357 16.60 -8.95 -2.80
N GLU A 358 17.48 -9.93 -2.54
CA GLU A 358 17.66 -11.10 -3.42
C GLU A 358 16.43 -12.02 -3.38
N VAL A 359 15.77 -12.14 -2.22
CA VAL A 359 14.51 -12.90 -2.11
C VAL A 359 13.39 -12.19 -2.85
N ILE A 360 13.30 -10.86 -2.75
CA ILE A 360 12.34 -10.06 -3.53
C ILE A 360 12.58 -10.25 -5.02
N ASP A 361 13.82 -10.13 -5.48
CA ASP A 361 14.21 -10.34 -6.88
C ASP A 361 13.85 -11.75 -7.38
N TYR A 362 14.04 -12.79 -6.55
CA TYR A 362 13.58 -14.14 -6.86
C TYR A 362 12.07 -14.17 -7.12
N VAL A 363 11.25 -13.56 -6.25
CA VAL A 363 9.79 -13.52 -6.41
C VAL A 363 9.41 -12.85 -7.73
N PHE A 364 10.01 -11.71 -8.05
CA PHE A 364 9.74 -10.98 -9.30
C PHE A 364 10.11 -11.79 -10.54
N LYS A 365 11.26 -12.48 -10.52
CA LYS A 365 11.70 -13.35 -11.62
C LYS A 365 10.83 -14.60 -11.75
N ARG A 366 10.42 -15.19 -10.63
CA ARG A 366 9.67 -16.45 -10.57
C ARG A 366 8.23 -16.28 -11.06
N TYR A 367 7.57 -15.20 -10.64
CA TYR A 367 6.14 -14.98 -10.90
C TYR A 367 5.88 -13.92 -11.99
N GLY A 368 6.92 -13.20 -12.43
CA GLY A 368 6.91 -12.32 -13.59
C GLY A 368 6.52 -10.87 -13.27
N HIS A 369 7.27 -9.92 -13.84
CA HIS A 369 7.15 -8.48 -13.58
C HIS A 369 5.75 -7.87 -13.84
N LYS A 370 4.93 -8.48 -14.70
CA LYS A 370 3.54 -8.02 -14.94
C LYS A 370 2.60 -8.38 -13.79
N HIS A 371 2.91 -9.44 -13.07
CA HIS A 371 2.08 -10.03 -12.02
C HIS A 371 2.60 -9.77 -10.61
N THR A 372 3.81 -9.20 -10.49
CA THR A 372 4.45 -8.90 -9.21
C THR A 372 4.73 -7.41 -9.06
N ALA A 373 4.37 -6.84 -7.91
CA ALA A 373 4.78 -5.50 -7.53
C ALA A 373 4.96 -5.41 -6.00
N LEU A 374 5.80 -4.49 -5.55
CA LEU A 374 5.79 -4.04 -4.17
C LEU A 374 4.55 -3.17 -3.94
N LEU A 375 4.01 -3.23 -2.73
CA LEU A 375 2.97 -2.30 -2.31
C LEU A 375 3.53 -0.88 -2.19
N GLY A 376 2.79 0.08 -2.71
CA GLY A 376 3.03 1.50 -2.51
C GLY A 376 2.63 1.95 -1.12
N THR A 377 3.06 3.16 -0.78
CA THR A 377 2.57 3.94 0.35
C THR A 377 2.52 5.40 -0.05
N ILE A 378 1.54 6.13 0.47
CA ILE A 378 1.39 7.55 0.19
C ILE A 378 1.77 8.29 1.47
N SER A 379 2.86 9.06 1.39
CA SER A 379 3.18 10.01 2.46
C SER A 379 2.24 11.20 2.34
N THR A 380 1.69 11.62 3.48
CA THR A 380 0.80 12.79 3.53
C THR A 380 1.48 13.98 4.20
N PHE A 381 0.96 15.17 3.93
CA PHE A 381 1.36 16.39 4.63
C PHE A 381 0.97 16.29 6.11
N ARG A 382 1.97 16.30 7.02
CA ARG A 382 1.73 16.11 8.46
C ARG A 382 2.58 17.02 9.35
N GLY A 383 1.91 17.60 10.35
CA GLY A 383 2.56 18.28 11.48
C GLY A 383 3.66 19.25 11.05
N LYS A 384 4.88 18.98 11.50
CA LYS A 384 6.06 19.84 11.31
C LYS A 384 6.48 20.03 9.85
N SER A 385 6.26 19.05 8.96
CA SER A 385 6.70 19.17 7.56
C SER A 385 5.89 20.23 6.81
N ILE A 386 4.60 20.35 7.10
CA ILE A 386 3.69 21.33 6.47
C ILE A 386 4.18 22.76 6.69
N TYR A 387 4.40 23.12 7.96
CA TYR A 387 4.87 24.46 8.33
C TYR A 387 6.24 24.77 7.73
N ARG A 388 7.11 23.76 7.60
CA ARG A 388 8.43 23.92 7.00
C ARG A 388 8.33 24.22 5.51
N GLU A 389 7.52 23.49 4.76
CA GLU A 389 7.34 23.72 3.32
C GLU A 389 6.64 25.06 3.04
N LEU A 390 5.54 25.36 3.73
CA LEU A 390 4.85 26.64 3.57
C LEU A 390 5.72 27.83 3.98
N GLY A 391 6.51 27.69 5.06
CA GLY A 391 7.47 28.71 5.47
C GLY A 391 8.49 29.04 4.38
N LYS A 392 9.01 28.01 3.66
CA LYS A 392 9.90 28.21 2.50
C LYS A 392 9.17 28.92 1.35
N VAL A 393 7.97 28.46 0.99
CA VAL A 393 7.15 29.01 -0.11
C VAL A 393 6.87 30.50 0.10
N HIS A 394 6.61 30.90 1.34
CA HIS A 394 6.38 32.29 1.73
C HIS A 394 7.67 33.09 1.99
N GLY A 395 8.85 32.47 1.83
CA GLY A 395 10.14 33.15 1.93
C GLY A 395 10.57 33.52 3.35
N LEU A 396 10.08 32.81 4.36
CA LEU A 396 10.52 33.05 5.75
C LEU A 396 12.01 32.69 5.93
N PRO A 397 12.77 33.49 6.71
CA PRO A 397 14.12 33.10 7.11
C PRO A 397 14.14 31.78 7.86
N LYS A 398 15.22 31.01 7.74
CA LYS A 398 15.38 29.70 8.41
C LYS A 398 15.06 29.74 9.90
N ALA A 399 15.50 30.79 10.61
CA ALA A 399 15.26 30.95 12.04
C ALA A 399 13.77 31.03 12.38
N GLU A 400 12.99 31.78 11.59
CA GLU A 400 11.54 31.89 11.76
C GLU A 400 10.82 30.59 11.42
N ILE A 401 11.29 29.86 10.40
CA ILE A 401 10.75 28.54 10.06
C ILE A 401 10.96 27.56 11.21
N ASP A 402 12.18 27.50 11.76
CA ASP A 402 12.49 26.58 12.85
C ASP A 402 11.69 26.90 14.12
N GLU A 403 11.40 28.18 14.38
CA GLU A 403 10.53 28.59 15.48
C GLU A 403 9.06 28.23 15.24
N LEU A 404 8.54 28.49 14.03
CA LEU A 404 7.18 28.11 13.61
C LEU A 404 6.96 26.59 13.71
N VAL A 405 7.94 25.79 13.30
CA VAL A 405 7.90 24.32 13.35
C VAL A 405 7.94 23.80 14.79
N SER A 406 8.69 24.46 15.67
CA SER A 406 8.87 24.03 17.05
C SER A 406 7.66 24.38 17.93
N ASN A 407 7.03 25.54 17.70
CA ASN A 407 5.89 26.02 18.48
C ASN A 407 4.75 26.57 17.62
N PRO A 408 4.08 25.75 16.77
CA PRO A 408 3.10 26.24 15.81
C PRO A 408 1.94 27.02 16.47
N THR A 409 1.45 26.51 17.60
CA THR A 409 0.35 27.12 18.38
C THR A 409 0.74 28.41 19.09
N ARG A 410 2.02 28.64 19.39
CA ARG A 410 2.46 29.93 19.96
C ARG A 410 2.75 30.96 18.87
N TYR A 411 3.23 30.50 17.71
CA TYR A 411 3.74 31.36 16.65
C TYR A 411 2.69 31.81 15.63
N HIS A 412 1.56 31.10 15.50
CA HIS A 412 0.48 31.47 14.56
C HIS A 412 -0.18 32.83 14.86
N SER A 413 -0.07 33.34 16.09
CA SER A 413 -0.72 34.59 16.51
C SER A 413 0.18 35.82 16.43
N LEU A 414 1.47 35.65 16.12
CA LEU A 414 2.46 36.74 16.16
C LEU A 414 2.36 37.71 14.99
N ASN A 415 2.09 37.23 13.78
CA ASN A 415 1.96 38.11 12.61
C ASN A 415 0.99 37.54 11.57
N LYS A 416 0.65 38.37 10.58
CA LYS A 416 -0.33 38.02 9.52
C LYS A 416 0.13 36.84 8.67
N ILE A 417 1.43 36.71 8.41
CA ILE A 417 2.00 35.66 7.55
C ILE A 417 1.95 34.31 8.25
N THR A 418 2.34 34.24 9.53
CA THR A 418 2.33 32.97 10.29
C THR A 418 0.91 32.48 10.54
N ARG A 419 -0.06 33.39 10.72
CA ARG A 419 -1.49 33.05 10.77
C ARG A 419 -1.97 32.46 9.46
N HIS A 420 -1.63 33.10 8.35
CA HIS A 420 -1.98 32.65 7.01
C HIS A 420 -1.39 31.27 6.70
N ILE A 421 -0.10 31.05 7.03
CA ILE A 421 0.54 29.74 6.91
C ILE A 421 -0.19 28.69 7.75
N HIS A 422 -0.63 29.03 8.95
CA HIS A 422 -1.38 28.10 9.79
C HIS A 422 -2.75 27.73 9.18
N GLU A 423 -3.49 28.70 8.65
CA GLU A 423 -4.76 28.47 7.96
C GLU A 423 -4.60 27.59 6.71
N LEU A 424 -3.53 27.80 5.93
CA LEU A 424 -3.17 26.93 4.82
C LEU A 424 -2.78 25.53 5.30
N ALA A 425 -2.00 25.44 6.37
CA ALA A 425 -1.57 24.17 6.92
C ALA A 425 -2.78 23.30 7.29
N GLN A 426 -3.80 23.87 7.94
CA GLN A 426 -5.04 23.14 8.27
C GLN A 426 -5.80 22.62 7.04
N GLN A 427 -5.69 23.31 5.90
CA GLN A 427 -6.37 22.91 4.66
C GLN A 427 -5.68 21.76 3.92
N ILE A 428 -4.37 21.61 4.08
CA ILE A 428 -3.57 20.58 3.40
C ILE A 428 -3.12 19.44 4.32
N VAL A 429 -3.52 19.44 5.60
CA VAL A 429 -3.29 18.29 6.48
C VAL A 429 -3.87 17.02 5.83
N ASP A 430 -3.08 15.96 5.85
CA ASP A 430 -3.40 14.65 5.26
C ASP A 430 -3.57 14.62 3.73
N PHE A 431 -3.28 15.72 3.02
CA PHE A 431 -3.18 15.67 1.55
C PHE A 431 -2.06 14.71 1.12
N PRO A 432 -2.27 13.90 0.07
CA PRO A 432 -1.21 13.13 -0.58
C PRO A 432 -0.05 14.04 -1.01
N ASN A 433 1.18 13.67 -0.65
CA ASN A 433 2.38 14.48 -0.93
C ASN A 433 3.36 13.75 -1.86
N GLN A 434 3.79 12.54 -1.49
CA GLN A 434 4.76 11.75 -2.26
C GLN A 434 4.44 10.25 -2.16
N ARG A 435 4.63 9.54 -3.27
CA ARG A 435 4.60 8.07 -3.30
C ARG A 435 5.92 7.51 -2.77
N SER A 436 5.82 6.41 -2.03
CA SER A 436 6.92 5.69 -1.37
C SER A 436 6.64 4.18 -1.41
N ILE A 437 7.59 3.36 -0.99
CA ILE A 437 7.47 1.90 -0.97
C ILE A 437 7.02 1.41 0.41
N HIS A 438 6.09 0.45 0.45
CA HIS A 438 5.78 -0.29 1.66
C HIS A 438 6.98 -1.14 2.11
N ALA A 439 7.18 -1.25 3.42
CA ALA A 439 8.39 -1.87 3.96
C ALA A 439 8.47 -3.38 3.73
N GLY A 440 7.38 -4.08 3.39
CA GLY A 440 7.34 -5.55 3.32
C GLY A 440 6.48 -6.18 2.22
N GLY A 441 5.48 -5.45 1.73
CA GLY A 441 4.34 -6.09 1.05
C GLY A 441 4.62 -6.33 -0.42
N ILE A 442 4.60 -7.60 -0.82
CA ILE A 442 4.70 -8.02 -2.22
C ILE A 442 3.34 -8.55 -2.67
N LEU A 443 2.88 -8.10 -3.82
CA LEU A 443 1.71 -8.63 -4.49
C LEU A 443 2.14 -9.67 -5.52
N ILE A 444 1.44 -10.80 -5.55
CA ILE A 444 1.58 -11.85 -6.57
C ILE A 444 0.18 -12.15 -7.11
N SER A 445 -0.09 -11.62 -8.30
CA SER A 445 -1.42 -11.51 -8.88
C SER A 445 -1.71 -12.56 -9.96
N GLU A 446 -2.98 -12.89 -10.14
CA GLU A 446 -3.42 -13.76 -11.24
C GLU A 446 -3.40 -13.00 -12.57
N GLU A 447 -4.04 -11.84 -12.60
CA GLU A 447 -4.08 -10.93 -13.74
C GLU A 447 -2.98 -9.86 -13.62
N PRO A 448 -2.50 -9.25 -14.73
CA PRO A 448 -1.53 -8.16 -14.65
C PRO A 448 -1.99 -7.02 -13.73
N ILE A 449 -1.08 -6.52 -12.89
CA ILE A 449 -1.40 -5.47 -11.91
C ILE A 449 -1.85 -4.17 -12.60
N THR A 450 -1.36 -3.93 -13.83
CA THR A 450 -1.76 -2.82 -14.70
C THR A 450 -3.24 -2.82 -15.08
N ASN A 451 -3.99 -3.90 -14.84
CA ASN A 451 -5.45 -3.89 -14.95
C ASN A 451 -6.13 -2.94 -13.93
N TYR A 452 -5.44 -2.61 -12.83
CA TYR A 452 -6.01 -1.88 -11.71
C TYR A 452 -5.27 -0.58 -11.39
N VAL A 453 -3.96 -0.52 -11.63
CA VAL A 453 -3.14 0.66 -11.35
C VAL A 453 -1.85 0.69 -12.16
N ALA A 454 -1.35 1.87 -12.50
CA ALA A 454 0.02 2.02 -12.99
C ALA A 454 1.07 1.71 -11.89
N LEU A 455 2.28 1.39 -12.33
CA LEU A 455 3.41 1.06 -11.45
C LEU A 455 4.50 2.12 -11.55
N ASP A 456 5.15 2.42 -10.44
CA ASP A 456 6.36 3.25 -10.37
C ASP A 456 7.62 2.36 -10.32
N MET A 457 8.76 2.93 -10.73
CA MET A 457 10.10 2.36 -10.54
C MET A 457 10.89 3.21 -9.53
N PRO A 458 10.74 2.97 -8.21
CA PRO A 458 11.52 3.70 -7.22
C PRO A 458 13.01 3.30 -7.28
N PRO A 459 13.92 4.07 -6.65
CA PRO A 459 15.37 3.81 -6.67
C PRO A 459 15.79 2.42 -6.18
N LYS A 460 14.90 1.71 -5.47
CA LYS A 460 15.13 0.32 -5.03
C LYS A 460 15.13 -0.68 -6.19
N GLY A 461 14.63 -0.32 -7.37
CA GLY A 461 14.69 -1.16 -8.58
C GLY A 461 13.58 -2.21 -8.70
N PHE A 462 12.49 -2.09 -7.94
CA PHE A 462 11.36 -3.01 -8.00
C PHE A 462 10.08 -2.25 -8.35
N LEU A 463 9.31 -2.78 -9.32
CA LEU A 463 8.00 -2.23 -9.66
C LEU A 463 7.14 -2.12 -8.40
N THR A 464 6.57 -0.94 -8.19
CA THR A 464 5.78 -0.63 -6.99
C THR A 464 4.44 -0.04 -7.41
N THR A 465 3.37 -0.46 -6.76
CA THR A 465 2.03 0.05 -7.08
C THR A 465 1.87 1.51 -6.64
N GLN A 466 1.10 2.33 -7.38
CA GLN A 466 0.93 3.75 -7.01
C GLN A 466 -0.02 3.98 -5.83
N TRP A 467 -1.00 3.10 -5.64
CA TRP A 467 -1.89 3.03 -4.48
C TRP A 467 -1.24 2.28 -3.28
N ASP A 468 -1.88 2.34 -2.11
CA ASP A 468 -1.36 1.78 -0.87
C ASP A 468 -2.00 0.43 -0.45
N MET A 469 -1.63 -0.04 0.74
CA MET A 469 -2.13 -1.28 1.35
C MET A 469 -3.65 -1.31 1.49
N TYR A 470 -4.29 -0.19 1.85
CA TYR A 470 -5.72 -0.19 2.14
C TYR A 470 -6.51 -0.43 0.86
N VAL A 471 -6.15 0.28 -0.20
CA VAL A 471 -6.83 0.12 -1.50
C VAL A 471 -6.56 -1.26 -2.10
N SER A 472 -5.36 -1.80 -1.90
CA SER A 472 -5.00 -3.18 -2.23
C SER A 472 -5.91 -4.20 -1.54
N GLU A 473 -6.03 -4.13 -0.21
CA GLU A 473 -6.88 -5.03 0.58
C GLU A 473 -8.35 -4.95 0.14
N GLU A 474 -8.83 -3.75 -0.19
CA GLU A 474 -10.20 -3.52 -0.63
C GLU A 474 -10.53 -4.10 -2.01
N LEU A 475 -9.56 -4.19 -2.94
CA LEU A 475 -9.76 -4.92 -4.20
C LEU A 475 -9.67 -6.44 -4.05
N GLY A 476 -9.28 -6.94 -2.88
CA GLY A 476 -9.06 -8.37 -2.66
C GLY A 476 -7.64 -8.82 -3.03
N TYR A 477 -6.65 -7.93 -2.94
CA TYR A 477 -5.25 -8.33 -2.95
C TYR A 477 -4.77 -8.66 -1.55
N GLU A 478 -4.10 -9.79 -1.44
CA GLU A 478 -3.37 -10.23 -0.27
C GLU A 478 -1.88 -10.01 -0.51
N LYS A 479 -1.18 -9.62 0.55
CA LYS A 479 0.25 -9.38 0.50
C LYS A 479 1.02 -10.59 1.03
N LEU A 480 2.20 -10.79 0.45
CA LEU A 480 3.26 -11.60 1.05
C LEU A 480 4.27 -10.65 1.66
N ASP A 481 4.36 -10.60 2.98
CA ASP A 481 5.30 -9.73 3.67
C ASP A 481 6.69 -10.38 3.76
N ILE A 482 7.65 -9.81 3.01
CA ILE A 482 9.07 -10.11 3.09
C ILE A 482 9.76 -8.97 3.81
N LEU A 483 10.08 -9.20 5.07
CA LEU A 483 10.53 -8.20 6.04
C LEU A 483 12.02 -8.29 6.29
N SER A 484 12.56 -7.21 6.84
CA SER A 484 13.98 -7.12 7.21
C SER A 484 14.10 -7.08 8.72
N GLN A 485 14.80 -8.07 9.27
CA GLN A 485 15.17 -8.09 10.67
C GLN A 485 16.68 -8.28 10.87
N ARG A 486 17.30 -7.30 11.54
CA ARG A 486 18.77 -7.24 11.71
C ARG A 486 19.33 -8.41 12.52
N GLY A 487 18.59 -8.88 13.52
CA GLY A 487 19.03 -9.97 14.41
C GLY A 487 19.35 -11.26 13.66
N ILE A 488 18.63 -11.55 12.57
CA ILE A 488 18.85 -12.75 11.75
C ILE A 488 20.24 -12.73 11.11
N GLY A 489 20.67 -11.55 10.62
CA GLY A 489 22.00 -11.39 10.02
C GLY A 489 23.10 -11.63 11.04
N HIS A 490 22.93 -11.16 12.28
CA HIS A 490 23.90 -11.39 13.35
C HIS A 490 23.98 -12.86 13.77
N ILE A 491 22.85 -13.58 13.80
CA ILE A 491 22.82 -15.02 14.13
C ILE A 491 23.60 -15.82 13.08
N LYS A 492 23.38 -15.53 11.79
CA LYS A 492 24.11 -16.16 10.69
C LYS A 492 25.61 -15.89 10.77
N GLU A 493 25.98 -14.62 10.91
CA GLU A 493 27.39 -14.21 11.00
C GLU A 493 28.10 -14.86 12.20
N ALA A 494 27.41 -14.98 13.35
CA ALA A 494 27.95 -15.69 14.51
C ALA A 494 28.18 -17.18 14.23
N ALA A 495 27.25 -17.86 13.56
CA ALA A 495 27.40 -19.27 13.17
C ALA A 495 28.56 -19.47 12.18
N ASP A 496 28.70 -18.57 11.19
CA ASP A 496 29.78 -18.58 10.21
C ASP A 496 31.15 -18.39 10.89
N ILE A 497 31.28 -17.40 11.77
CA ILE A 497 32.50 -17.15 12.56
C ILE A 497 32.88 -18.37 13.41
N ILE A 498 31.90 -19.05 14.03
CA ILE A 498 32.17 -20.26 14.81
C ILE A 498 32.66 -21.40 13.92
N LYS A 499 32.06 -21.58 12.74
CA LYS A 499 32.49 -22.57 11.76
C LYS A 499 33.89 -22.30 11.24
N GLU A 500 34.23 -21.05 10.94
CA GLU A 500 35.57 -20.66 10.49
C GLU A 500 36.64 -20.93 11.55
N ASN A 501 36.39 -20.50 12.78
CA ASN A 501 37.38 -20.57 13.86
C ASN A 501 37.49 -21.94 14.52
N ARG A 502 36.38 -22.69 14.61
CA ARG A 502 36.31 -23.94 15.39
C ARG A 502 35.97 -25.17 14.55
N ARG A 503 35.63 -25.01 13.27
CA ARG A 503 35.14 -26.09 12.39
C ARG A 503 33.87 -26.77 12.92
N ILE A 504 33.13 -26.08 13.79
CA ILE A 504 31.84 -26.54 14.33
C ILE A 504 30.74 -25.91 13.48
N THR A 505 29.86 -26.73 12.91
CA THR A 505 28.67 -26.25 12.20
C THR A 505 27.51 -26.16 13.18
N ILE A 506 26.92 -24.97 13.31
CA ILE A 506 25.74 -24.75 14.17
C ILE A 506 24.50 -24.71 13.30
N ASP A 507 23.53 -25.57 13.60
CA ASP A 507 22.19 -25.49 13.05
C ASP A 507 21.31 -24.64 13.96
N VAL A 508 20.99 -23.42 13.53
CA VAL A 508 20.21 -22.46 14.32
C VAL A 508 18.72 -22.80 14.39
N HIS A 509 18.24 -23.73 13.56
CA HIS A 509 16.84 -24.17 13.55
C HIS A 509 16.57 -25.26 14.59
N GLN A 510 17.60 -25.80 15.25
CA GLN A 510 17.46 -26.77 16.34
C GLN A 510 17.18 -26.05 17.68
N VAL A 511 16.09 -25.26 17.71
CA VAL A 511 15.73 -24.34 18.80
C VAL A 511 15.67 -25.03 20.18
N GLN A 512 15.25 -26.29 20.23
CA GLN A 512 15.15 -27.05 21.48
C GLN A 512 16.48 -27.17 22.22
N GLN A 513 17.60 -27.34 21.50
CA GLN A 513 18.91 -27.43 22.13
C GLN A 513 19.29 -26.12 22.84
N PHE A 514 18.96 -24.97 22.25
CA PHE A 514 19.21 -23.66 22.87
C PHE A 514 18.27 -23.39 24.04
N LYS A 515 17.01 -23.84 23.98
CA LYS A 515 16.05 -23.75 25.09
C LYS A 515 16.54 -24.51 26.32
N ASP A 516 17.24 -25.63 26.13
CA ASP A 516 17.72 -26.49 27.21
C ASP A 516 19.13 -26.18 27.73
N ASP A 517 19.89 -25.34 27.03
CA ASP A 517 21.25 -24.99 27.42
C ASP A 517 21.29 -24.29 28.81
N PRO A 518 21.97 -24.87 29.81
CA PRO A 518 22.00 -24.32 31.17
C PRO A 518 22.66 -22.94 31.24
N LYS A 519 23.59 -22.61 30.34
CA LYS A 519 24.23 -21.29 30.28
C LYS A 519 23.27 -20.24 29.76
N VAL A 520 22.45 -20.58 28.75
CA VAL A 520 21.40 -19.67 28.25
C VAL A 520 20.38 -19.40 29.34
N LYS A 521 19.94 -20.45 30.05
CA LYS A 521 19.02 -20.33 31.20
C LYS A 521 19.60 -19.43 32.31
N ASP A 522 20.88 -19.59 32.63
CA ASP A 522 21.57 -18.76 33.65
C ASP A 522 21.73 -17.29 33.22
N GLN A 523 22.07 -17.03 31.96
CA GLN A 523 22.16 -15.67 31.41
C GLN A 523 20.80 -14.95 31.42
N LEU A 524 19.71 -15.66 31.06
CA LEU A 524 18.35 -15.13 31.16
C LEU A 524 17.98 -14.79 32.60
N ARG A 525 18.31 -15.67 33.56
CA ARG A 525 18.00 -15.48 34.98
C ARG A 525 18.71 -14.24 35.55
N ARG A 526 19.95 -13.99 35.13
CA ARG A 526 20.73 -12.79 35.49
C ARG A 526 20.37 -11.55 34.66
N ALA A 527 19.52 -11.70 33.64
CA ALA A 527 19.18 -10.69 32.64
C ALA A 527 20.42 -10.10 31.94
N GLU A 528 21.36 -10.95 31.58
CA GLU A 528 22.54 -10.65 30.76
C GLU A 528 22.18 -10.68 29.27
N THR A 529 21.21 -9.86 28.87
CA THR A 529 20.57 -9.90 27.54
C THR A 529 20.97 -8.74 26.63
N ASN A 530 22.14 -8.14 26.85
CA ASN A 530 22.65 -7.09 25.97
C ASN A 530 22.90 -7.65 24.56
N GLY A 531 22.33 -7.02 23.53
CA GLY A 531 22.41 -7.52 22.16
C GLY A 531 21.43 -8.65 21.84
N CYS A 532 20.58 -9.07 22.78
CA CYS A 532 19.50 -10.02 22.52
C CYS A 532 18.26 -9.29 22.01
N PHE A 533 17.78 -9.68 20.84
CA PHE A 533 16.58 -9.10 20.23
C PHE A 533 15.38 -9.14 21.19
N TYR A 534 14.59 -8.07 21.21
CA TYR A 534 13.37 -7.90 22.00
C TYR A 534 13.57 -7.76 23.53
N ILE A 535 14.68 -8.28 24.08
CA ILE A 535 14.86 -8.40 25.53
C ILE A 535 16.06 -7.64 26.12
N GLU A 536 16.64 -6.71 25.35
CA GLU A 536 17.79 -5.90 25.78
C GLU A 536 17.43 -4.70 26.68
N SER A 537 16.19 -4.21 26.62
CA SER A 537 15.84 -2.93 27.25
C SER A 537 16.00 -2.97 28.78
N PRO A 538 16.38 -1.85 29.43
CA PRO A 538 16.52 -1.80 30.89
C PRO A 538 15.25 -2.25 31.63
N ALA A 539 14.08 -1.89 31.10
CA ALA A 539 12.79 -2.27 31.67
C ALA A 539 12.56 -3.78 31.56
N MET A 540 12.79 -4.38 30.39
CA MET A 540 12.65 -5.82 30.19
C MET A 540 13.64 -6.59 31.07
N ARG A 541 14.91 -6.18 31.11
CA ARG A 541 15.93 -6.81 31.98
C ARG A 541 15.57 -6.74 33.46
N GLY A 542 14.97 -5.63 33.89
CA GLY A 542 14.40 -5.50 35.22
C GLY A 542 13.29 -6.52 35.49
N LEU A 543 12.39 -6.73 34.53
CA LEU A 543 11.30 -7.71 34.61
C LEU A 543 11.83 -9.15 34.63
N LEU A 544 12.78 -9.51 33.76
CA LEU A 544 13.39 -10.85 33.72
C LEU A 544 14.01 -11.23 35.06
N ARG A 545 14.74 -10.31 35.72
CA ARG A 545 15.29 -10.54 37.07
C ARG A 545 14.20 -10.77 38.11
N LYS A 546 13.11 -10.01 38.05
CA LYS A 546 11.97 -10.19 38.98
C LYS A 546 11.28 -11.53 38.79
N LEU A 547 11.20 -12.03 37.56
CA LEU A 547 10.59 -13.32 37.25
C LEU A 547 11.59 -14.49 37.39
N GLN A 548 12.87 -14.22 37.67
CA GLN A 548 13.94 -15.24 37.63
C GLN A 548 13.88 -16.10 36.35
N CYS A 549 13.58 -15.45 35.22
CA CYS A 549 13.24 -16.13 33.97
C CYS A 549 14.37 -17.06 33.50
N ASP A 550 14.07 -18.35 33.34
CA ASP A 550 15.04 -19.37 32.91
C ASP A 550 14.48 -20.37 31.90
N ASN A 551 13.29 -20.09 31.35
CA ASN A 551 12.62 -20.92 30.37
C ASN A 551 11.85 -20.07 29.36
N TYR A 552 11.49 -20.71 28.24
CA TYR A 552 10.84 -20.05 27.11
C TYR A 552 9.45 -19.49 27.45
N LEU A 553 8.62 -20.23 28.18
CA LEU A 553 7.25 -19.79 28.52
C LEU A 553 7.25 -18.51 29.37
N THR A 554 8.15 -18.45 30.36
CA THR A 554 8.30 -17.25 31.19
C THR A 554 8.80 -16.06 30.36
N LEU A 555 9.68 -16.30 29.38
CA LEU A 555 10.16 -15.27 28.46
C LEU A 555 9.03 -14.72 27.58
N VAL A 556 8.18 -15.60 27.05
CA VAL A 556 6.98 -15.24 26.26
C VAL A 556 6.02 -14.40 27.11
N ALA A 557 5.75 -14.80 28.34
CA ALA A 557 4.91 -14.04 29.26
C ALA A 557 5.50 -12.65 29.58
N ALA A 558 6.81 -12.59 29.88
CA ALA A 558 7.52 -11.33 30.13
C ALA A 558 7.42 -10.36 28.93
N SER A 559 7.58 -10.90 27.72
CA SER A 559 7.43 -10.18 26.44
C SER A 559 6.04 -9.57 26.24
N SER A 560 5.02 -10.19 26.83
CA SER A 560 3.62 -9.79 26.70
C SER A 560 3.24 -8.72 27.74
N ILE A 561 3.75 -8.81 28.96
CA ILE A 561 3.35 -7.92 30.07
C ILE A 561 4.18 -6.63 30.20
N ILE A 562 5.34 -6.53 29.55
CA ILE A 562 6.20 -5.32 29.60
C ILE A 562 5.60 -4.09 28.88
N ARG A 563 4.38 -4.21 28.34
CA ARG A 563 3.71 -3.17 27.55
C ARG A 563 3.17 -2.04 28.44
N PRO A 564 3.20 -0.76 27.99
CA PRO A 564 2.75 0.38 28.79
C PRO A 564 1.33 0.25 29.35
N GLY A 565 0.38 -0.28 28.56
CA GLY A 565 -1.00 -0.49 29.02
C GLY A 565 -1.10 -1.51 30.16
N VAL A 566 -0.41 -2.64 30.02
CA VAL A 566 -0.36 -3.72 31.03
C VAL A 566 0.30 -3.22 32.31
N ALA A 567 1.43 -2.53 32.19
CA ALA A 567 2.14 -1.97 33.33
C ALA A 567 1.30 -0.93 34.10
N LYS A 568 0.59 -0.04 33.39
CA LYS A 568 -0.26 1.00 34.00
C LYS A 568 -1.49 0.43 34.72
N SER A 569 -2.01 -0.71 34.25
CA SER A 569 -3.20 -1.34 34.83
C SER A 569 -2.97 -2.06 36.18
N GLY A 570 -1.70 -2.27 36.57
CA GLY A 570 -1.34 -3.10 37.72
C GLY A 570 -1.25 -4.61 37.42
N MET A 571 -1.71 -5.07 36.25
CA MET A 571 -1.68 -6.49 35.86
C MET A 571 -0.27 -7.08 35.85
N MET A 572 0.76 -6.32 35.44
CA MET A 572 2.15 -6.76 35.53
C MET A 572 2.57 -7.08 36.98
N ARG A 573 2.11 -6.29 37.95
CA ARG A 573 2.43 -6.51 39.37
C ARG A 573 1.75 -7.77 39.89
N GLU A 574 0.47 -7.95 39.57
CA GLU A 574 -0.30 -9.13 39.96
C GLU A 574 0.29 -10.40 39.34
N TYR A 575 0.70 -10.36 38.07
CA TYR A 575 1.36 -11.49 37.43
C TYR A 575 2.65 -11.89 38.16
N ILE A 576 3.52 -10.92 38.49
CA ILE A 576 4.76 -11.19 39.24
C ILE A 576 4.45 -11.81 40.61
N GLN A 577 3.42 -11.31 41.30
CA GLN A 577 3.02 -11.86 42.60
C GLN A 577 2.54 -13.30 42.47
N ARG A 578 1.61 -13.59 41.55
CA ARG A 578 1.09 -14.94 41.34
C ARG A 578 2.14 -15.91 40.82
N PHE A 579 3.10 -15.42 40.04
CA PHE A 579 4.25 -16.21 39.58
C PHE A 579 5.07 -16.77 40.75
N HIS A 580 5.37 -15.94 41.76
CA HIS A 580 6.10 -16.37 42.97
C HIS A 580 5.20 -17.08 43.99
N TYR A 581 3.91 -16.77 43.99
CA TYR A 581 2.93 -17.30 44.93
C TYR A 581 1.69 -17.85 44.18
N PRO A 582 1.81 -18.99 43.47
CA PRO A 582 0.73 -19.50 42.59
C PRO A 582 -0.56 -19.87 43.32
N ASN A 583 -0.49 -20.07 44.64
CA ASN A 583 -1.65 -20.35 45.49
C ASN A 583 -2.26 -19.09 46.14
N SER A 584 -1.80 -17.88 45.77
CA SER A 584 -2.27 -16.62 46.39
C SER A 584 -3.61 -16.13 45.87
N PHE A 585 -4.26 -16.85 44.96
CA PHE A 585 -5.53 -16.49 44.36
C PHE A 585 -6.37 -17.74 44.08
N SER A 586 -7.66 -17.54 43.86
CA SER A 586 -8.59 -18.59 43.45
C SER A 586 -9.18 -18.25 42.09
N TYR A 587 -9.32 -19.28 41.26
CA TYR A 587 -10.06 -19.16 40.00
C TYR A 587 -11.55 -19.04 40.29
N ILE A 588 -12.22 -18.17 39.56
CA ILE A 588 -13.67 -17.95 39.72
C ILE A 588 -14.47 -19.19 39.25
N HIS A 589 -13.90 -19.99 38.34
CA HIS A 589 -14.54 -21.17 37.78
C HIS A 589 -13.50 -22.25 37.37
N PRO A 590 -13.81 -23.57 37.45
CA PRO A 590 -12.90 -24.64 37.02
C PRO A 590 -12.39 -24.51 35.57
N VAL A 591 -13.26 -24.09 34.63
CA VAL A 591 -12.86 -23.83 33.23
C VAL A 591 -11.81 -22.71 33.14
N MET A 592 -11.90 -21.67 33.96
CA MET A 592 -10.86 -20.64 33.98
C MET A 592 -9.54 -21.19 34.50
N LYS A 593 -9.56 -22.10 35.48
CA LYS A 593 -8.36 -22.79 35.93
C LYS A 593 -7.74 -23.61 34.80
N GLU A 594 -8.55 -24.42 34.13
CA GLU A 594 -8.09 -25.24 33.01
C GLU A 594 -7.39 -24.41 31.92
N GLN A 595 -7.97 -23.27 31.56
CA GLN A 595 -7.51 -22.43 30.44
C GLN A 595 -6.44 -21.40 30.81
N LEU A 596 -6.33 -20.99 32.09
CA LEU A 596 -5.45 -19.89 32.53
C LEU A 596 -4.30 -20.34 33.43
N GLN A 597 -4.28 -21.61 33.88
CA GLN A 597 -3.30 -22.07 34.87
C GLN A 597 -1.83 -21.85 34.51
N GLU A 598 -1.51 -21.83 33.22
CA GLU A 598 -0.15 -21.55 32.75
C GLU A 598 0.31 -20.11 33.01
N THR A 599 -0.64 -19.19 33.24
CA THR A 599 -0.39 -17.75 33.38
C THR A 599 -1.02 -17.10 34.62
N TYR A 600 -1.53 -17.94 35.54
CA TYR A 600 -2.11 -17.60 36.84
C TYR A 600 -3.46 -16.85 36.81
#